data_AF-A0A8S4RIR2-F1
#
_entry.id   AF-A0A8S4RIR2-F1
#
_cell.length_a   1.000
_cell.length_b   1.000
_cell.length_c   1.000
_cell.angle_alpha   90.00
_cell.angle_beta   90.00
_cell.angle_gamma   90.00
#
_symmetry.space_group_name_H-M   'P 1'
#
loop_
_entity.id
_entity.type
_entity.pdbx_description
1 polymer ?
#
loop_
_entity_poly.entity_id
_entity_poly.type
_entity_poly.pdbx_seq_one_letter_code
_entity_poly.pdbx_strand_id
1 'polypeptide(L)'
;GSGLSVVFNVEPSNYPNWSMTPYHGAKILITDPTDYPEITVLYKYVIIGESLDIKVEPKIFQSDDDIRRMPVEKRACIFHDESALVHSYRYSTETCETECKMKNYADHCGCIPYKYPSGWYSIVFTINPFNNSL
;
A
#
# COMPACT_ATOMS: atom_id res chain seq x y z
N GLY A 1 -24.17 0.85 -18.15
CA GLY A 1 -22.74 0.52 -18.22
C GLY A 1 -22.24 0.33 -16.80
N SER A 2 -21.54 -0.77 -16.54
CA SER A 2 -20.95 -1.04 -15.22
C SER A 2 -19.53 -0.48 -15.19
N GLY A 3 -19.24 0.41 -14.25
CA GLY A 3 -17.96 1.09 -14.10
C GLY A 3 -18.02 2.08 -12.94
N LEU A 4 -16.87 2.47 -12.41
CA LEU A 4 -16.78 3.49 -11.37
C LEU A 4 -16.67 4.87 -12.03
N SER A 5 -17.56 5.79 -11.68
CA SER A 5 -17.48 7.20 -12.06
C SER A 5 -17.41 8.05 -10.80
N VAL A 6 -16.40 8.91 -10.70
CA VAL A 6 -16.16 9.77 -9.54
C VAL A 6 -15.95 11.20 -10.06
N VAL A 7 -16.63 12.15 -9.45
CA VAL A 7 -16.43 13.59 -9.69
C VAL A 7 -15.79 14.19 -8.45
N PHE A 8 -14.62 14.79 -8.60
CA PHE A 8 -13.90 15.44 -7.50
C PHE A 8 -14.29 16.91 -7.42
N ASN A 9 -14.75 17.35 -6.25
CA ASN A 9 -14.86 18.77 -5.93
C ASN A 9 -13.58 19.21 -5.22
N VAL A 10 -12.69 19.89 -5.94
CA VAL A 10 -11.38 20.31 -5.43
C VAL A 10 -11.39 21.82 -5.21
N GLU A 11 -11.18 22.25 -3.97
CA GLU A 11 -11.11 23.66 -3.59
C GLU A 11 -9.64 24.09 -3.41
N PRO A 12 -9.03 24.83 -4.37
CA PRO A 12 -7.63 25.22 -4.30
C PRO A 12 -7.27 25.98 -3.03
N SER A 13 -8.19 26.79 -2.48
CA SER A 13 -7.94 27.57 -1.26
C SER A 13 -7.81 26.73 0.01
N ASN A 14 -8.20 25.45 -0.02
CA ASN A 14 -8.05 24.56 1.15
C ASN A 14 -6.69 23.83 1.17
N TYR A 15 -5.85 24.00 0.15
CA TYR A 15 -4.51 23.43 0.16
C TYR A 15 -3.60 24.27 1.05
N PRO A 16 -2.89 23.68 2.02
CA PRO A 16 -1.97 24.43 2.85
C PRO A 16 -0.80 24.94 2.01
N ASN A 17 -0.31 26.14 2.31
CA ASN A 17 0.83 26.76 1.60
C ASN A 17 2.13 25.92 1.68
N TRP A 18 2.25 25.05 2.67
CA TRP A 18 3.36 24.12 2.85
C TRP A 18 3.15 22.77 2.16
N SER A 19 2.05 22.58 1.44
CA SER A 19 1.79 21.35 0.68
C SER A 19 2.88 21.14 -0.36
N MET A 20 3.48 19.96 -0.34
CA MET A 20 4.44 19.52 -1.36
C MET A 20 3.76 19.04 -2.65
N THR A 21 2.43 19.12 -2.73
CA THR A 21 1.68 18.68 -3.92
C THR A 21 1.79 19.75 -5.00
N PRO A 22 2.38 19.46 -6.18
CA PRO A 22 2.66 20.48 -7.18
C PRO A 22 1.43 20.94 -7.98
N TYR A 23 0.26 20.33 -7.75
CA TYR A 23 -0.98 20.63 -8.46
C TYR A 23 -2.21 20.43 -7.56
N HIS A 24 -3.28 21.16 -7.86
CA HIS A 24 -4.60 20.92 -7.28
C HIS A 24 -5.33 19.86 -8.11
N GLY A 25 -5.79 18.80 -7.44
CA GLY A 25 -6.35 17.64 -8.11
C GLY A 25 -6.40 16.42 -7.21
N ALA A 26 -6.60 15.26 -7.82
CA ALA A 26 -6.66 13.98 -7.12
C ALA A 26 -5.54 13.04 -7.59
N LYS A 27 -4.92 12.34 -6.64
CA LYS A 27 -4.02 11.20 -6.91
C LYS A 27 -4.87 9.93 -6.85
N ILE A 28 -4.82 9.14 -7.93
CA ILE A 28 -5.59 7.92 -8.10
C ILE A 28 -4.63 6.73 -8.08
N LEU A 29 -4.92 5.79 -7.19
CA LEU A 29 -4.18 4.54 -7.04
C LEU A 29 -5.14 3.37 -7.23
N ILE A 30 -4.73 2.39 -8.04
CA ILE A 30 -5.50 1.16 -8.29
C ILE A 30 -4.59 0.00 -7.86
N THR A 31 -5.00 -0.69 -6.80
CA THR A 31 -4.26 -1.78 -6.16
C THR A 31 -5.23 -2.89 -5.77
N ASP A 32 -4.72 -4.07 -5.44
CA ASP A 32 -5.52 -5.15 -4.88
C ASP A 32 -6.11 -4.68 -3.52
N PRO A 33 -7.40 -4.90 -3.24
CA PRO A 33 -8.02 -4.44 -1.99
C PRO A 33 -7.48 -5.12 -0.73
N THR A 34 -6.68 -6.18 -0.88
CA THR A 34 -6.07 -6.94 0.21
C THR A 34 -4.62 -6.52 0.49
N ASP A 35 -4.02 -5.76 -0.43
CA ASP A 35 -2.67 -5.23 -0.31
C ASP A 35 -2.69 -3.85 0.36
N TYR A 36 -1.61 -3.53 1.09
CA TYR A 36 -1.44 -2.17 1.61
C TYR A 36 -1.11 -1.22 0.44
N PRO A 37 -1.86 -0.11 0.27
CA PRO A 37 -1.65 0.81 -0.83
C PRO A 37 -0.37 1.64 -0.62
N GLU A 38 0.77 1.08 -1.00
CA GLU A 38 2.05 1.77 -0.86
C GLU A 38 2.13 2.94 -1.84
N ILE A 39 2.23 4.16 -1.32
CA ILE A 39 2.18 5.41 -2.11
C ILE A 39 3.41 5.64 -3.01
N THR A 40 4.43 4.77 -2.91
CA THR A 40 5.60 4.78 -3.80
C THR A 40 5.36 4.06 -5.13
N VAL A 41 4.21 3.39 -5.30
CA VAL A 41 3.88 2.67 -6.55
C VAL A 41 3.29 3.59 -7.62
N LEU A 42 3.01 3.03 -8.80
CA LEU A 42 2.38 3.72 -9.94
C LEU A 42 1.04 4.34 -9.54
N TYR A 43 0.98 5.67 -9.56
CA TYR A 43 -0.26 6.43 -9.42
C TYR A 43 -0.59 7.19 -10.71
N LYS A 44 -1.87 7.45 -10.90
CA LYS A 44 -2.36 8.42 -11.87
C LYS A 44 -2.76 9.70 -11.14
N TYR A 45 -2.81 10.80 -11.85
CA TYR A 45 -3.31 12.05 -11.31
C TYR A 45 -4.31 12.66 -12.30
N VAL A 46 -5.27 13.39 -11.76
CA VAL A 46 -6.19 14.23 -12.53
C VAL A 46 -6.16 15.62 -11.91
N ILE A 47 -5.98 16.64 -12.75
CA ILE A 47 -6.01 18.04 -12.33
C ILE A 47 -7.40 18.62 -12.51
N ILE A 48 -7.65 19.77 -11.88
CA ILE A 48 -8.93 20.47 -12.00
C ILE A 48 -9.23 20.81 -13.46
N GLY A 49 -10.48 20.58 -13.88
CA GLY A 49 -10.95 20.89 -15.22
C GLY A 49 -10.69 19.81 -16.26
N GLU A 50 -9.96 18.75 -15.90
CA GLU A 50 -9.72 17.59 -16.76
C GLU A 50 -10.56 16.38 -16.35
N SER A 51 -10.80 15.51 -17.34
CA SER A 51 -11.38 14.19 -17.13
C SER A 51 -10.34 13.11 -17.43
N LEU A 52 -10.25 12.11 -16.55
CA LEU A 52 -9.35 10.97 -16.72
C LEU A 52 -10.16 9.67 -16.79
N ASP A 53 -10.07 8.99 -17.93
CA ASP A 53 -10.62 7.64 -18.11
C ASP A 53 -9.51 6.60 -17.95
N ILE A 54 -9.74 5.61 -17.07
CA ILE A 54 -8.77 4.55 -16.80
C ILE A 54 -9.37 3.21 -17.20
N LYS A 55 -8.76 2.56 -18.20
CA LYS A 55 -9.05 1.17 -18.55
C LYS A 55 -8.22 0.24 -17.66
N VAL A 56 -8.89 -0.63 -16.92
CA VAL A 56 -8.24 -1.64 -16.05
C VAL A 56 -8.33 -2.99 -16.74
N GLU A 57 -7.17 -3.63 -16.95
CA GLU A 57 -7.06 -4.98 -17.49
C GLU A 57 -6.42 -5.89 -16.43
N PRO A 58 -7.22 -6.64 -15.65
CA PRO A 58 -6.67 -7.51 -14.61
C PRO A 58 -5.91 -8.69 -15.22
N LYS A 59 -4.72 -8.97 -14.71
CA LYS A 59 -3.97 -10.19 -15.00
C LYS A 59 -4.05 -11.11 -13.79
N ILE A 60 -4.68 -12.26 -13.97
CA ILE A 60 -4.86 -13.25 -12.90
C ILE A 60 -3.87 -14.39 -13.14
N PHE A 61 -3.04 -14.67 -12.14
CA PHE A 61 -2.15 -15.83 -12.13
C PHE A 61 -2.73 -16.83 -11.13
N GLN A 62 -3.15 -18.00 -11.62
CA GLN A 62 -3.66 -19.07 -10.79
C GLN A 62 -2.79 -20.31 -10.99
N SER A 63 -2.38 -20.92 -9.88
CA SER A 63 -1.66 -22.20 -9.87
C SER A 63 -2.63 -23.35 -9.63
N ASP A 64 -2.32 -24.51 -10.19
CA ASP A 64 -3.09 -25.73 -9.93
C ASP A 64 -2.88 -26.19 -8.49
N ASP A 65 -3.93 -26.66 -7.83
CA ASP A 65 -3.89 -27.14 -6.46
C ASP A 65 -2.98 -28.37 -6.31
N ASP A 66 -2.79 -29.16 -7.37
CA ASP A 66 -1.87 -30.30 -7.34
C ASP A 66 -0.41 -29.88 -7.05
N ILE A 67 -0.04 -28.63 -7.36
CA ILE A 67 1.30 -28.08 -7.09
C ILE A 67 1.52 -27.90 -5.58
N ARG A 68 0.47 -27.83 -4.76
CA ARG A 68 0.57 -27.79 -3.28
C ARG A 68 1.30 -29.01 -2.71
N ARG A 69 1.27 -30.14 -3.41
CA ARG A 69 1.99 -31.37 -3.01
C ARG A 69 3.51 -31.23 -3.13
N MET A 70 3.98 -30.25 -3.90
CA MET A 70 5.41 -29.95 -4.02
C MET A 70 5.86 -29.07 -2.84
N PRO A 71 6.94 -29.46 -2.13
CA PRO A 71 7.52 -28.63 -1.08
C PRO A 71 7.82 -27.20 -1.58
N VAL A 72 7.59 -26.21 -0.74
CA VAL A 72 7.75 -24.78 -1.07
C VAL A 72 9.13 -24.50 -1.66
N GLU A 73 10.17 -25.15 -1.12
CA GLU A 73 11.56 -24.99 -1.54
C GLU A 73 11.80 -25.42 -3.00
N LYS A 74 10.98 -26.35 -3.51
CA LYS A 74 11.08 -26.85 -4.89
C LYS A 74 10.26 -26.02 -5.88
N ARG A 75 9.12 -25.48 -5.46
CA ARG A 75 8.24 -24.66 -6.34
C ARG A 75 8.55 -23.17 -6.30
N ALA A 76 9.28 -22.69 -5.29
CA ALA A 76 9.72 -21.30 -5.13
C ALA A 76 8.59 -20.24 -5.12
N CYS A 77 7.35 -20.65 -4.84
CA CYS A 77 6.21 -19.76 -4.62
C CYS A 77 5.33 -20.29 -3.48
N ILE A 78 4.59 -19.39 -2.82
CA ILE A 78 3.77 -19.67 -1.64
C ILE A 78 2.32 -19.33 -1.97
N PHE A 79 1.37 -20.19 -1.58
CA PHE A 79 -0.07 -19.91 -1.75
C PHE A 79 -0.56 -18.90 -0.70
N HIS A 80 -1.68 -18.24 -0.99
CA HIS A 80 -2.25 -17.18 -0.15
C HIS A 80 -2.48 -17.58 1.32
N ASP A 81 -2.69 -18.87 1.58
CA ASP A 81 -3.04 -19.49 2.85
C ASP A 81 -1.88 -20.22 3.55
N GLU A 82 -0.68 -20.23 2.95
CA GLU A 82 0.46 -20.99 3.47
C GLU A 82 1.42 -20.16 4.34
N SER A 83 1.31 -18.83 4.28
CA SER A 83 2.14 -17.94 5.09
C SER A 83 1.30 -17.26 6.17
N ALA A 84 1.79 -17.32 7.41
CA ALA A 84 1.24 -16.55 8.52
C ALA A 84 1.86 -15.15 8.51
N LEU A 85 1.14 -14.21 7.91
CA LEU A 85 1.43 -12.78 7.97
C LEU A 85 0.82 -12.17 9.26
N VAL A 86 1.49 -11.20 9.86
CA VAL A 86 1.13 -10.63 11.17
C VAL A 86 0.01 -9.58 11.05
N HIS A 87 0.02 -8.82 9.95
CA HIS A 87 -0.89 -7.69 9.73
C HIS A 87 -1.85 -7.93 8.55
N SER A 88 -1.47 -8.80 7.62
CA SER A 88 -2.22 -9.12 6.41
C SER A 88 -2.82 -10.52 6.50
N TYR A 89 -4.04 -10.70 6.00
CA TYR A 89 -4.75 -11.98 6.11
C TYR A 89 -4.52 -12.91 4.91
N ARG A 90 -3.97 -12.39 3.80
CA ARG A 90 -3.66 -13.13 2.58
C ARG A 90 -2.23 -12.82 2.16
N TYR A 91 -1.49 -13.87 1.83
CA TYR A 91 -0.14 -13.71 1.29
C TYR A 91 -0.19 -13.19 -0.16
N SER A 92 0.58 -12.16 -0.44
CA SER A 92 0.91 -11.65 -1.76
C SER A 92 2.36 -11.16 -1.73
N THR A 93 2.96 -10.91 -2.89
CA THR A 93 4.30 -10.31 -2.93
C THR A 93 4.29 -8.94 -2.23
N GLU A 94 3.26 -8.13 -2.47
CA GLU A 94 3.13 -6.78 -1.92
C GLU A 94 2.92 -6.77 -0.40
N THR A 95 2.07 -7.67 0.13
CA THR A 95 1.87 -7.80 1.59
C THR A 95 3.14 -8.31 2.27
N CYS A 96 3.84 -9.28 1.67
CA CYS A 96 5.11 -9.78 2.18
C CYS A 96 6.17 -8.68 2.25
N GLU A 97 6.33 -7.89 1.18
CA GLU A 97 7.26 -6.76 1.16
C GLU A 97 6.91 -5.70 2.19
N THR A 98 5.63 -5.40 2.35
CA THR A 98 5.13 -4.43 3.34
C THR A 98 5.46 -4.88 4.76
N GLU A 99 5.16 -6.13 5.11
CA GLU A 99 5.46 -6.66 6.44
C GLU A 99 6.96 -6.82 6.69
N CYS A 100 7.74 -7.18 5.66
CA CYS A 100 9.19 -7.20 5.74
C CYS A 100 9.76 -5.83 6.06
N LYS A 101 9.27 -4.77 5.40
CA LYS A 101 9.64 -3.38 5.72
C LYS A 101 9.26 -3.01 7.15
N MET A 102 8.03 -3.31 7.57
CA MET A 102 7.55 -3.05 8.93
C MET A 102 8.42 -3.75 9.98
N LYS A 103 8.75 -5.03 9.76
CA LYS A 103 9.64 -5.81 10.62
C LYS A 103 11.04 -5.20 10.68
N ASN A 104 11.61 -4.84 9.53
CA ASN A 104 12.93 -4.19 9.49
C ASN A 104 12.96 -2.88 10.28
N TYR A 105 11.91 -2.04 10.18
CA TYR A 105 11.78 -0.82 10.98
C TYR A 105 11.67 -1.12 12.47
N ALA A 106 10.85 -2.11 12.86
CA ALA A 106 10.73 -2.51 14.25
C ALA A 106 12.06 -3.03 14.82
N ASP A 107 12.75 -3.90 14.08
CA ASP A 107 13.99 -4.56 14.53
C ASP A 107 15.18 -3.59 14.62
N HIS A 108 15.30 -2.63 13.69
CA HIS A 108 16.45 -1.72 13.63
C HIS A 108 16.21 -0.36 14.28
N CYS A 109 14.97 0.15 14.22
CA CYS A 109 14.63 1.48 14.72
C CYS A 109 13.72 1.44 15.97
N GLY A 110 13.21 0.29 16.36
CA GLY A 110 12.33 0.13 17.53
C GLY A 110 10.93 0.73 17.34
N CYS A 111 10.56 1.12 16.11
CA CYS A 111 9.29 1.77 15.81
C CYS A 111 8.88 1.54 14.35
N ILE A 112 7.58 1.70 14.06
CA ILE A 112 7.01 1.52 12.72
C ILE A 112 6.51 2.87 12.20
N PRO A 113 6.79 3.26 10.93
CA PRO A 113 6.26 4.48 10.33
C PRO A 113 4.73 4.56 10.43
N TYR A 114 4.20 5.74 10.77
CA TYR A 114 2.76 5.98 10.97
C TYR A 114 1.88 5.62 9.76
N LYS A 115 2.46 5.57 8.56
CA LYS A 115 1.73 5.21 7.35
C LYS A 115 1.26 3.75 7.38
N TYR A 116 2.05 2.85 7.98
CA TYR A 116 1.70 1.43 8.03
C TYR A 116 0.59 1.17 9.05
N PRO A 117 -0.26 0.16 8.82
CA PRO A 117 -1.30 -0.22 9.76
C PRO A 117 -0.66 -0.63 11.09
N SER A 118 -1.07 0.00 12.18
CA SER A 118 -0.61 -0.36 13.52
C SER A 118 -1.26 -1.65 13.97
N GLY A 119 -0.47 -2.72 14.14
CA GLY A 119 -0.85 -3.82 15.02
C GLY A 119 -1.00 -3.33 16.47
N TRP A 120 -1.71 -4.09 17.29
CA TRP A 120 -2.14 -3.73 18.66
C TRP A 120 -1.01 -3.37 19.66
N TYR A 121 0.27 -3.39 19.27
CA TYR A 121 1.43 -3.15 20.13
C TYR A 121 2.57 -2.32 19.49
N SER A 122 2.36 -1.66 18.36
CA SER A 122 3.47 -0.98 17.67
C SER A 122 3.72 0.45 18.17
N ILE A 123 4.96 0.73 18.59
CA ILE A 123 5.45 2.11 18.82
C ILE A 123 5.48 2.80 17.45
N VAL A 124 4.60 3.78 17.26
CA VAL A 124 4.55 4.56 16.03
C VAL A 124 5.73 5.53 15.99
N PHE A 125 6.35 5.70 14.83
CA PHE A 125 7.37 6.71 14.60
C PHE A 125 6.75 8.11 14.79
N THR A 126 6.88 8.66 16.00
CA THR A 126 6.55 10.05 16.28
C THR A 126 7.83 10.87 16.24
N ILE A 127 7.84 11.94 15.44
CA ILE A 127 8.84 12.99 15.61
C ILE A 127 8.49 13.64 16.94
N ASN A 128 9.24 13.35 18.01
CA ASN A 128 9.05 14.05 19.27
C ASN A 128 9.78 15.39 19.13
N PRO A 129 9.08 16.53 18.92
CA PRO A 129 9.75 17.81 18.70
C PRO A 129 10.51 18.31 19.93
N PHE A 130 10.41 17.62 21.08
CA PHE A 130 11.06 17.98 22.33
C PHE A 130 12.31 17.17 22.69
N ASN A 131 12.70 16.16 21.90
CA ASN A 131 13.91 15.38 22.18
C ASN A 131 14.90 15.43 21.01
N ASN A 132 15.47 16.62 20.80
CA ASN A 132 16.79 16.73 20.19
C ASN A 132 17.83 16.41 21.26
N SER A 133 18.23 15.15 21.34
CA SER A 133 19.46 14.75 22.00
C SER A 133 20.30 13.94 21.02
N LEU A 134 21.08 14.69 20.23
CA LEU A 134 22.44 14.30 19.87
C LEU A 134 23.34 14.50 21.09
#